data_AF-A0A849QEH4-F1
#
_entry.id   AF-A0A849QEH4-F1
#
_cell.length_a   1.000
_cell.length_b   1.000
_cell.length_c   1.000
_cell.angle_alpha   90.00
_cell.angle_beta   90.00
_cell.angle_gamma   90.00
#
_symmetry.space_group_name_H-M   'P 1'
#
loop_
_entity.id
_entity.type
_entity.pdbx_description
1 polymer ?
#
loop_
_entity_poly.entity_id
_entity_poly.type
_entity_poly.pdbx_seq_one_letter_code
_entity_poly.pdbx_strand_id
1 'polypeptide(L)' 'MIRHGLMAPTYPVTSIVIEQGHYMERPGKVFVEVKGDTEGIEQVKVSGVGVTVMKGTLYV' A
#
# COMPACT_ATOMS: atom_id res chain seq x y z
N MET A 1 14.83 -3.81 40.14
CA MET A 1 15.40 -2.79 39.22
C MET A 1 14.98 -3.18 37.81
N ILE A 2 13.96 -2.54 37.23
CA ILE A 2 13.42 -2.91 35.91
C ILE A 2 14.02 -1.97 34.86
N ARG A 3 14.86 -2.52 33.98
CA ARG A 3 15.38 -1.82 32.78
C ARG A 3 14.26 -1.78 31.75
N HIS A 4 13.64 -0.62 31.56
CA HIS A 4 12.82 -0.37 30.38
C HIS A 4 13.77 -0.05 29.22
N GLY A 5 13.90 -0.97 28.28
CA GLY A 5 14.53 -0.67 27.00
C GLY A 5 13.68 0.36 26.27
N LEU A 6 14.28 1.47 25.86
CA LEU A 6 13.61 2.51 25.09
C LEU A 6 13.11 1.88 23.78
N MET A 7 11.79 1.68 23.68
CA MET A 7 11.17 1.28 22.42
C MET A 7 11.20 2.50 21.50
N ALA A 8 11.77 2.37 20.31
CA ALA A 8 11.81 3.47 19.34
C ALA A 8 10.37 3.99 19.09
N PRO A 9 10.16 5.30 18.94
CA PRO A 9 8.84 5.84 18.67
C PRO A 9 8.25 5.18 17.42
N THR A 10 7.08 4.56 17.58
CA THR A 10 6.33 4.00 16.46
C THR A 10 5.75 5.17 15.67
N TYR A 11 6.29 5.42 14.47
CA TYR A 11 5.74 6.43 13.57
C TYR A 11 4.33 6.00 13.12
N PRO A 12 3.36 6.92 13.09
CA PRO A 12 2.02 6.59 12.61
C PRO A 12 2.07 6.20 11.13
N VAL A 13 1.35 5.13 10.78
CA VAL A 13 1.13 4.71 9.39
C VAL A 13 -0.36 4.80 9.11
N THR A 14 -0.74 5.63 8.15
CA THR A 14 -2.14 5.74 7.69
C THR A 14 -2.38 4.69 6.63
N SER A 15 -3.37 3.82 6.84
CA SER A 15 -3.79 2.78 5.89
C SER A 15 -5.10 3.17 5.20
N ILE A 16 -5.12 3.14 3.88
CA ILE A 16 -6.25 3.54 3.04
C ILE A 16 -6.56 2.41 2.05
N VAL A 17 -7.84 2.05 1.91
CA VAL A 17 -8.31 1.15 0.86
C VAL A 17 -9.01 1.98 -0.21
N ILE A 18 -8.57 1.85 -1.45
CA ILE A 18 -9.11 2.59 -2.60
C ILE A 18 -9.74 1.61 -3.58
N GLU A 19 -10.94 1.93 -4.07
CA GLU A 19 -11.62 1.22 -5.15
C GLU A 19 -11.78 2.10 -6.38
N GLN A 20 -11.57 1.53 -7.58
CA GLN A 20 -11.70 2.25 -8.85
C GLN A 20 -12.23 1.33 -9.95
N GLY A 21 -12.78 1.91 -11.03
CA GLY A 21 -13.10 1.18 -12.27
C GLY A 21 -14.52 0.60 -12.32
N HIS A 22 -15.35 0.90 -11.31
CA HIS A 22 -16.76 0.48 -11.23
C HIS A 22 -17.56 0.85 -12.48
N TYR A 23 -17.45 2.09 -12.98
CA TYR A 23 -18.15 2.55 -14.18
C TYR A 23 -17.73 1.85 -15.48
N MET A 24 -16.55 1.23 -15.50
CA MET A 24 -16.02 0.50 -16.64
C MET A 24 -16.22 -1.01 -16.48
N GLU A 25 -16.98 -1.43 -15.47
CA GLU A 25 -17.19 -2.84 -15.09
C GLU A 25 -15.87 -3.58 -14.81
N ARG A 26 -14.85 -2.85 -14.36
CA ARG A 26 -13.52 -3.37 -14.02
C ARG A 26 -13.12 -2.91 -12.62
N PRO A 27 -13.82 -3.37 -11.57
CA PRO A 27 -13.52 -2.97 -10.21
C PRO A 27 -12.13 -3.46 -9.80
N GLY A 28 -11.26 -2.52 -9.45
CA GLY A 28 -9.95 -2.73 -8.87
C GLY A 28 -9.90 -2.23 -7.44
N LYS A 29 -9.09 -2.89 -6.60
CA LYS A 29 -8.84 -2.53 -5.20
C LYS A 29 -7.35 -2.42 -4.96
N VAL A 30 -6.93 -1.32 -4.33
CA VAL A 30 -5.54 -1.12 -3.90
C VAL A 30 -5.49 -0.71 -2.44
N PHE A 31 -4.42 -1.11 -1.77
CA PHE A 31 -4.09 -0.78 -0.39
C PHE A 31 -2.93 0.19 -0.39
N VAL A 32 -3.11 1.34 0.25
CA VAL A 32 -2.12 2.41 0.34
C VAL A 32 -1.74 2.62 1.80
N GLU A 33 -0.45 2.56 2.09
CA GLU A 33 0.11 2.91 3.39
C GLU A 33 0.95 4.17 3.24
N VAL A 34 0.65 5.20 4.04
CA VAL A 34 1.40 6.46 4.07
C VAL A 34 2.08 6.59 5.42
N LYS A 35 3.42 6.69 5.40
CA LYS A 35 4.23 6.99 6.57
C LYS A 35 4.73 8.43 6.47
N GLY A 36 4.53 9.20 7.53
CA GLY A 36 4.95 10.59 7.62
C GLY A 36 4.41 11.22 8.90
N ASP A 37 4.84 12.44 9.15
CA ASP A 37 4.42 13.25 10.28
C ASP A 37 4.11 14.69 9.84
N THR A 38 4.13 15.63 10.77
CA THR A 38 3.84 17.06 10.51
C THR A 38 4.88 17.73 9.61
N GLU A 39 6.09 17.18 9.48
CA GLU A 39 7.14 17.73 8.63
C GLU A 39 7.04 17.22 7.18
N GLY A 40 6.38 16.08 6.96
CA GLY A 40 6.07 15.62 5.62
C GLY A 40 5.80 14.12 5.48
N ILE A 41 5.66 13.69 4.23
CA ILE A 41 5.50 12.28 3.85
C ILE A 41 6.88 11.69 3.60
N GLU A 42 7.22 10.63 4.34
CA GLU A 42 8.48 9.89 4.16
C GLU A 42 8.33 8.76 3.14
N GLN A 43 7.19 8.08 3.17
CA GLN A 43 6.96 6.90 2.34
C GLN A 43 5.49 6.74 1.97
N VAL A 44 5.28 6.30 0.73
CA VAL A 44 4.00 5.78 0.25
C VAL A 44 4.24 4.38 -0.30
N LYS A 45 3.51 3.40 0.23
CA LYS A 45 3.49 2.03 -0.28
C LYS A 45 2.13 1.77 -0.89
N VAL A 46 2.13 1.34 -2.16
CA VAL A 46 0.93 0.93 -2.88
C VAL A 46 1.01 -0.57 -3.12
N SER A 47 -0.05 -1.29 -2.79
CA SER A 47 -0.14 -2.73 -3.01
C SER A 47 -1.52 -3.13 -3.52
N GLY A 48 -1.59 -4.27 -4.21
CA GLY A 48 -2.81 -4.77 -4.79
C GLY A 48 -2.62 -6.20 -5.27
N VAL A 49 -3.72 -6.90 -5.51
CA VAL A 49 -3.69 -8.28 -5.99
C VAL A 49 -3.64 -8.28 -7.52
N GLY A 50 -2.68 -8.98 -8.09
CA GLY A 50 -2.60 -9.26 -9.52
C GLY A 50 -2.98 -10.71 -9.80
N VAL A 51 -3.73 -10.94 -10.89
CA VAL A 51 -4.06 -12.29 -11.37
C VAL A 51 -3.60 -12.44 -12.82
N THR A 52 -3.01 -13.58 -13.15
CA THR A 52 -2.64 -13.89 -14.54
C THR A 52 -3.91 -14.28 -15.28
N VAL A 53 -4.28 -13.52 -16.30
CA VAL A 53 -5.47 -13.79 -17.13
C VAL A 53 -5.11 -14.56 -18.39
N MET A 54 -3.99 -14.24 -19.02
CA MET A 54 -3.53 -14.87 -20.26
C MET A 54 -2.01 -14.98 -20.26
N LYS A 55 -1.50 -16.05 -20.88
CA LYS A 55 -0.09 -16.25 -21.16
C LYS A 55 0.06 -16.75 -22.60
N GLY A 56 1.07 -16.26 -23.30
CA GLY A 56 1.35 -16.66 -24.68
C GLY A 56 2.70 -16.13 -25.16
N THR A 57 2.99 -16.38 -26.44
CA THR A 57 4.21 -15.94 -27.12
C THR A 57 3.82 -14.94 -28.20
N LEU A 58 4.48 -13.78 -28.23
CA LEU A 58 4.33 -12.78 -29.29
C LEU A 58 5.42 -13.00 -30.33
N TYR A 59 5.03 -13.16 -31.60
CA TYR A 59 5.94 -13.18 -32.75
C TYR A 59 5.89 -11.82 -33.44
N VAL A 60 7.05 -11.32 -33.89
CA VAL A 60 7.22 -10.03 -34.56
C VAL A 60 7.40 -10.25 -36.05
#